data_AF-A0A915LIY9-F1
#
_entry.id   AF-A0A915LIY9-F1
#
_cell.length_a   1.000
_cell.length_b   1.000
_cell.length_c   1.000
_cell.angle_alpha   90.00
_cell.angle_beta   90.00
_cell.angle_gamma   90.00
#
_symmetry.space_group_name_H-M   'P 1'
#
loop_
_entity.id
_entity.type
_entity.pdbx_description
1 polymer ?
#
loop_
_entity_poly.entity_id
_entity_poly.type
_entity_poly.pdbx_seq_one_letter_code
_entity_poly.pdbx_strand_id
1 'polypeptide(L)'
;QNPLGTQGRLVKAYATFLQSLRSGQAQAINPLQLKFVIGQFAPRFNGYAQHDSQELTAFLLDGMHEDLNRITETTKNNKEEDSNFCNEPKTASEAWRLYKQRNNSIIVDLFHGQMKSTLSCNVCKNVSIKYDPFCFLSVPIPSNEQEAMFSSQNESTQLNNEENGFGKESLSLPIIDAQSCSNAVSSMQSSSSNLIDYSYGFLSWFLFLLSYINPFNAALQMVKNLISTSIPLKDCLRVLFSIDHLKGDDMYSCDKCKKLQDGIKHSSITRLPNVLIIHLKRFRHEGNY
;
A
#
# COMPACT_ATOMS: atom_id res chain seq x y z
N GLN A 1 -19.09 3.66 -30.94
CA GLN A 1 -19.50 3.01 -29.68
C GLN A 1 -18.27 2.34 -29.08
N ASN A 2 -18.09 2.33 -27.76
CA ASN A 2 -16.91 1.73 -27.13
C ASN A 2 -17.10 0.20 -27.00
N PRO A 3 -16.30 -0.64 -27.70
CA PRO A 3 -16.47 -2.10 -27.68
C PRO A 3 -16.08 -2.73 -26.34
N LEU A 4 -15.33 -2.02 -25.49
CA LEU A 4 -14.88 -2.51 -24.18
C LEU A 4 -15.88 -2.23 -23.05
N GLY A 5 -16.90 -1.40 -23.31
CA GLY A 5 -17.90 -1.03 -22.32
C GLY A 5 -19.10 -1.98 -22.26
N THR A 6 -20.01 -1.71 -21.31
CA THR A 6 -21.26 -2.45 -21.12
C THR A 6 -22.44 -1.86 -21.90
N GLN A 7 -22.14 -0.99 -22.87
CA GLN A 7 -23.10 -0.14 -23.59
C GLN A 7 -23.85 0.83 -22.65
N GLY A 8 -23.21 1.24 -21.56
CA GLY A 8 -23.80 2.13 -20.56
C GLY A 8 -24.80 1.44 -19.63
N ARG A 9 -24.97 0.11 -19.70
CA ARG A 9 -25.95 -0.61 -18.87
C ARG A 9 -25.53 -0.63 -17.40
N LEU A 10 -24.25 -0.87 -17.13
CA LEU A 10 -23.69 -0.88 -15.79
C LEU A 10 -23.80 0.50 -15.14
N VAL A 11 -23.32 1.54 -15.82
CA VAL A 11 -23.36 2.90 -15.24
C VAL A 11 -24.78 3.40 -15.00
N LYS A 12 -25.74 3.07 -15.88
CA LYS A 12 -27.16 3.41 -15.68
C LYS A 12 -27.75 2.70 -14.46
N ALA A 13 -27.52 1.39 -14.32
CA ALA A 13 -27.99 0.63 -13.16
C ALA A 13 -27.38 1.15 -11.86
N TYR A 14 -26.08 1.48 -11.88
CA TYR A 14 -25.39 2.08 -10.74
C TYR A 14 -25.93 3.46 -10.39
N ALA A 15 -26.18 4.32 -11.39
CA ALA A 15 -26.76 5.65 -11.19
C ALA A 15 -28.17 5.58 -10.59
N THR A 16 -29.03 4.70 -11.09
CA THR A 16 -30.37 4.46 -10.52
C THR A 16 -30.27 4.00 -9.07
N PHE A 17 -29.36 3.07 -8.76
CA PHE A 17 -29.14 2.61 -7.40
C PHE A 17 -28.68 3.73 -6.46
N LEU A 18 -27.72 4.57 -6.91
CA LEU A 18 -27.25 5.73 -6.14
C LEU A 18 -28.34 6.78 -5.91
N GLN A 19 -29.20 7.05 -6.90
CA GLN A 19 -30.32 7.97 -6.75
C GLN A 19 -31.30 7.47 -5.69
N SER A 20 -31.62 6.18 -5.71
CA SER A 20 -32.47 5.56 -4.68
C SER A 20 -31.82 5.64 -3.30
N LEU A 21 -30.51 5.39 -3.16
CA LEU A 21 -29.80 5.52 -1.88
C LEU A 21 -29.83 6.95 -1.32
N ARG A 22 -29.71 7.95 -2.20
CA ARG A 22 -29.69 9.36 -1.80
C ARG A 22 -31.08 9.95 -1.57
N SER A 23 -32.15 9.30 -2.05
CA SER A 23 -33.51 9.81 -1.87
C SER A 23 -33.95 9.86 -0.40
N GLY A 24 -33.32 9.05 0.47
CA GLY A 24 -33.65 8.96 1.88
C GLY A 24 -35.04 8.36 2.17
N GLN A 25 -35.71 7.82 1.14
CA GLN A 25 -37.10 7.33 1.25
C GLN A 25 -37.19 5.96 1.94
N ALA A 26 -36.09 5.20 2.01
CA ALA A 26 -36.05 3.87 2.59
C ALA A 26 -34.81 3.69 3.45
N GLN A 27 -34.94 2.93 4.55
CA GLN A 27 -33.83 2.58 5.43
C GLN A 27 -32.87 1.56 4.79
N ALA A 28 -33.38 0.72 3.89
CA ALA A 28 -32.60 -0.26 3.15
C ALA A 28 -33.13 -0.38 1.72
N ILE A 29 -32.24 -0.64 0.76
CA ILE A 29 -32.57 -0.72 -0.67
C ILE A 29 -32.01 -2.02 -1.21
N ASN A 30 -32.86 -2.79 -1.90
CA ASN A 30 -32.45 -4.05 -2.51
C ASN A 30 -31.82 -3.80 -3.91
N PRO A 31 -30.52 -4.09 -4.12
CA PRO A 31 -29.81 -3.78 -5.36
C PRO A 31 -30.02 -4.84 -6.48
N LEU A 32 -31.19 -5.49 -6.59
CA LEU A 32 -31.41 -6.59 -7.55
C LEU A 32 -31.04 -6.24 -8.98
N GLN A 33 -31.46 -5.07 -9.46
CA GLN A 33 -31.16 -4.62 -10.82
C GLN A 33 -29.65 -4.47 -11.04
N LEU A 34 -28.95 -3.87 -10.08
CA LEU A 34 -27.51 -3.70 -10.14
C LEU A 34 -26.79 -5.06 -10.09
N LYS A 35 -27.17 -5.95 -9.18
CA LYS A 35 -26.63 -7.33 -9.08
C LYS A 35 -26.83 -8.11 -10.37
N PHE A 36 -28.01 -8.02 -10.99
CA PHE A 36 -28.31 -8.67 -12.26
C PHE A 36 -27.39 -8.17 -13.39
N VAL A 37 -27.24 -6.85 -13.52
CA VAL A 37 -26.38 -6.26 -14.55
C VAL A 37 -24.92 -6.61 -14.33
N ILE A 38 -24.42 -6.56 -13.09
CA ILE A 38 -23.06 -7.00 -12.75
C ILE A 38 -22.85 -8.45 -13.18
N GLY A 39 -23.77 -9.34 -12.81
CA GLY A 39 -23.70 -10.76 -13.13
C GLY A 39 -23.73 -11.08 -14.64
N GLN A 40 -24.41 -10.24 -15.44
CA GLN A 40 -24.42 -10.38 -16.89
C GLN A 40 -23.04 -10.13 -17.53
N PHE A 41 -22.26 -9.18 -17.00
CA PHE A 41 -20.96 -8.78 -17.56
C PHE A 41 -19.76 -9.41 -16.83
N ALA A 42 -19.96 -9.84 -15.59
CA ALA A 42 -18.98 -10.58 -14.80
C ALA A 42 -19.66 -11.82 -14.20
N PRO A 43 -19.76 -12.93 -14.96
CA PRO A 43 -20.48 -14.14 -14.54
C PRO A 43 -20.02 -14.74 -13.22
N ARG A 44 -18.77 -14.50 -12.80
CA ARG A 44 -18.25 -14.89 -11.49
C ARG A 44 -19.09 -14.38 -10.32
N PHE A 45 -19.77 -13.24 -10.48
CA PHE A 45 -20.65 -12.64 -9.48
C PHE A 45 -22.12 -13.05 -9.63
N ASN A 46 -22.48 -14.01 -10.50
CA ASN A 46 -23.87 -14.44 -10.65
C ASN A 46 -24.39 -15.21 -9.43
N GLY A 47 -23.51 -15.95 -8.76
CA GLY A 47 -23.87 -16.77 -7.61
C GLY A 47 -24.27 -15.98 -6.37
N TYR A 48 -24.45 -16.73 -5.29
CA TYR A 48 -24.72 -16.25 -3.94
C TYR A 48 -23.59 -16.62 -2.96
N ALA A 49 -22.44 -17.05 -3.49
CA ALA A 49 -21.25 -17.31 -2.70
C ALA A 49 -20.64 -15.99 -2.18
N GLN A 50 -19.76 -16.10 -1.18
CA GLN A 50 -18.95 -14.97 -0.76
C GLN A 50 -17.91 -14.65 -1.85
N HIS A 51 -17.62 -13.37 -2.04
CA HIS A 51 -16.69 -12.86 -3.04
C HIS A 51 -15.76 -11.81 -2.42
N ASP A 52 -14.62 -11.56 -3.08
CA ASP A 52 -13.73 -10.46 -2.70
C ASP A 52 -14.32 -9.12 -3.15
N SER A 53 -14.58 -8.23 -2.19
CA SER A 53 -15.07 -6.87 -2.45
C SER A 53 -14.11 -6.03 -3.29
N GLN A 54 -12.80 -6.30 -3.23
CA GLN A 54 -11.81 -5.59 -4.04
C GLN A 54 -11.96 -5.95 -5.51
N GLU A 55 -12.23 -7.22 -5.82
CA GLU A 55 -12.48 -7.68 -7.18
C GLU A 55 -13.71 -7.00 -7.77
N LEU A 56 -14.80 -6.91 -6.99
CA LEU A 56 -16.00 -6.19 -7.40
C LEU A 56 -15.73 -4.69 -7.61
N THR A 57 -14.95 -4.07 -6.73
CA THR A 57 -14.58 -2.65 -6.85
C THR A 57 -13.78 -2.39 -8.12
N ALA A 58 -12.78 -3.24 -8.43
CA ALA A 58 -12.00 -3.15 -9.65
C ALA A 58 -12.89 -3.29 -10.89
N PHE A 59 -13.79 -4.27 -10.91
CA PHE A 59 -14.74 -4.47 -12.00
C PHE A 59 -15.66 -3.24 -12.19
N LEU A 60 -16.20 -2.68 -11.11
CA LEU A 60 -17.07 -1.50 -11.19
C LEU A 60 -16.34 -0.27 -11.72
N LEU A 61 -15.12 0.00 -11.23
CA LEU A 61 -14.33 1.14 -11.70
C LEU A 61 -13.97 1.03 -13.18
N ASP A 62 -13.54 -0.16 -13.62
CA ASP A 62 -13.20 -0.43 -15.02
C ASP A 62 -14.44 -0.34 -15.92
N GLY A 63 -15.52 -1.04 -15.57
CA GLY A 63 -16.75 -1.02 -16.36
C GLY A 63 -17.39 0.38 -16.46
N MET A 64 -17.38 1.16 -15.36
CA MET A 64 -17.84 2.55 -15.40
C MET A 64 -16.87 3.45 -16.16
N HIS A 65 -15.56 3.19 -16.10
CA HIS A 65 -14.57 3.93 -16.89
C HIS A 65 -14.88 3.78 -18.38
N GLU A 66 -15.07 2.55 -18.84
CA GLU A 66 -15.34 2.24 -20.24
C GLU A 66 -16.69 2.77 -20.72
N ASP A 67 -17.74 2.66 -19.89
CA ASP A 67 -19.07 3.21 -20.18
C ASP A 67 -19.07 4.74 -20.28
N LEU A 68 -18.22 5.43 -19.51
CA LEU A 68 -18.12 6.88 -19.45
C LEU A 68 -16.92 7.45 -20.22
N ASN A 69 -16.21 6.62 -21.00
CA ASN A 69 -15.05 7.07 -21.74
C ASN A 69 -15.46 8.04 -22.86
N ARG A 70 -14.95 9.27 -22.77
CA ARG A 70 -15.20 10.37 -23.71
C ARG A 70 -14.49 10.15 -25.05
N ILE A 71 -13.47 9.28 -25.10
CA ILE A 71 -12.79 8.91 -26.33
C ILE A 71 -13.60 7.83 -27.05
N THR A 72 -14.03 8.13 -28.27
CA THR A 72 -14.77 7.18 -29.12
C THR A 72 -13.87 6.53 -30.16
N GLU A 73 -14.28 5.36 -30.69
CA GLU A 73 -13.57 4.67 -31.79
C GLU A 73 -13.31 5.59 -33.00
N THR A 74 -14.26 6.45 -33.35
CA THR A 74 -14.09 7.47 -34.40
C THR A 74 -12.93 8.43 -34.10
N THR A 75 -12.69 8.74 -32.82
CA THR A 75 -11.56 9.58 -32.39
C THR A 75 -10.23 8.83 -32.41
N LYS A 76 -10.24 7.49 -32.29
CA LYS A 76 -9.03 6.65 -32.35
C LYS A 76 -8.53 6.54 -33.79
N ASN A 77 -9.40 6.20 -34.73
CA ASN A 77 -9.05 6.02 -36.14
C ASN A 77 -8.45 7.29 -36.75
N ASN A 78 -9.00 8.47 -36.42
CA ASN A 78 -8.47 9.76 -36.92
C ASN A 78 -7.07 10.11 -36.39
N LYS A 79 -6.59 9.45 -35.32
CA LYS A 79 -5.26 9.71 -34.73
C LYS A 79 -4.20 8.70 -35.18
N GLU A 80 -4.61 7.53 -35.64
CA GLU A 80 -3.69 6.48 -36.08
C GLU A 80 -3.01 6.83 -37.42
N GLU A 81 -3.66 7.64 -38.26
CA GLU A 81 -3.09 8.10 -39.54
C GLU A 81 -1.91 9.08 -39.36
N ASP A 82 -1.80 9.75 -38.20
CA ASP A 82 -0.77 10.77 -37.93
C ASP A 82 0.45 10.28 -37.13
N SER A 83 0.40 9.08 -36.53
CA SER A 83 1.40 8.64 -35.54
C SER A 83 2.23 7.44 -35.96
N ASN A 84 2.98 7.54 -37.07
CA ASN A 84 4.05 6.60 -37.43
C ASN A 84 5.36 6.86 -36.64
N PHE A 85 5.28 7.04 -35.32
CA PHE A 85 6.46 7.09 -34.45
C PHE A 85 6.17 6.44 -33.09
N CYS A 86 6.34 5.12 -33.02
CA CYS A 86 6.24 4.35 -31.79
C CYS A 86 7.56 4.48 -31.00
N ASN A 87 7.77 5.62 -30.36
CA ASN A 87 8.76 5.73 -29.29
C ASN A 87 8.08 5.42 -27.96
N GLU A 88 8.71 4.60 -27.14
CA GLU A 88 8.36 4.49 -25.73
C GLU A 88 8.46 5.88 -25.08
N PRO A 89 7.48 6.27 -24.23
CA PRO A 89 7.48 7.58 -23.61
C PRO A 89 8.69 7.73 -22.69
N LYS A 90 9.47 8.79 -22.89
CA LYS A 90 10.70 9.01 -22.11
C LYS A 90 10.42 9.59 -20.74
N THR A 91 9.26 10.22 -20.56
CA THR A 91 8.88 10.94 -19.34
C THR A 91 7.51 10.52 -18.80
N ALA A 92 7.31 10.69 -17.50
CA ALA A 92 6.03 10.41 -16.83
C ALA A 92 4.87 11.22 -17.45
N SER A 93 5.12 12.51 -17.74
CA SER A 93 4.13 13.42 -18.34
C SER A 93 3.73 13.01 -19.75
N GLU A 94 4.68 12.56 -20.56
CA GLU A 94 4.42 12.05 -21.91
C GLU A 94 3.61 10.76 -21.86
N ALA A 95 4.00 9.79 -21.02
CA ALA A 95 3.25 8.55 -20.83
C ALA A 95 1.81 8.82 -20.40
N TRP A 96 1.61 9.79 -19.48
CA TRP A 96 0.28 10.17 -19.02
C TRP A 96 -0.55 10.85 -20.12
N ARG A 97 0.08 11.69 -20.95
CA ARG A 97 -0.58 12.32 -22.10
C ARG A 97 -1.07 11.25 -23.09
N LEU A 98 -0.22 10.28 -23.43
CA LEU A 98 -0.57 9.16 -24.31
C LEU A 98 -1.69 8.30 -23.70
N TYR A 99 -1.62 8.04 -22.39
CA TYR A 99 -2.67 7.32 -21.66
C TYR A 99 -4.02 8.03 -21.77
N LYS A 100 -4.06 9.35 -21.55
CA LYS A 100 -5.29 10.17 -21.64
C LYS A 100 -5.85 10.33 -23.06
N GLN A 101 -5.05 10.06 -24.10
CA GLN A 101 -5.55 10.08 -25.48
C GLN A 101 -6.52 8.92 -25.77
N ARG A 102 -6.43 7.82 -25.01
CA ARG A 102 -7.30 6.64 -25.12
C ARG A 102 -8.30 6.53 -23.98
N ASN A 103 -7.92 7.04 -22.80
CA ASN A 103 -8.69 6.89 -21.56
C ASN A 103 -9.03 8.26 -20.98
N ASN A 104 -10.28 8.70 -21.18
CA ASN A 104 -10.73 10.00 -20.68
C ASN A 104 -12.14 9.88 -20.10
N SER A 105 -12.26 9.64 -18.80
CA SER A 105 -13.55 9.60 -18.11
C SER A 105 -13.44 10.20 -16.71
N ILE A 106 -14.59 10.42 -16.06
CA ILE A 106 -14.62 10.86 -14.66
C ILE A 106 -13.88 9.90 -13.72
N ILE A 107 -13.82 8.61 -14.05
CA ILE A 107 -13.06 7.63 -13.27
C ILE A 107 -11.56 7.90 -13.35
N VAL A 108 -11.06 8.26 -14.54
CA VAL A 108 -9.65 8.67 -14.72
C VAL A 108 -9.38 9.96 -13.95
N ASP A 109 -10.29 10.92 -14.02
CA ASP A 109 -10.14 12.23 -13.38
C ASP A 109 -10.08 12.13 -11.84
N LEU A 110 -10.80 11.17 -11.25
CA LEU A 110 -10.90 11.01 -9.81
C LEU A 110 -9.92 9.98 -9.25
N PHE A 111 -9.85 8.79 -9.84
CA PHE A 111 -9.22 7.62 -9.20
C PHE A 111 -7.87 7.24 -9.82
N HIS A 112 -7.54 7.71 -11.02
CA HIS A 112 -6.32 7.26 -11.68
C HIS A 112 -5.10 8.11 -11.29
N GLY A 113 -4.11 7.45 -10.70
CA GLY A 113 -2.76 7.95 -10.52
C GLY A 113 -1.78 7.35 -11.53
N GLN A 114 -0.50 7.63 -11.35
CA GLN A 114 0.58 7.08 -12.17
C GLN A 114 1.74 6.63 -11.28
N MET A 115 2.28 5.46 -11.60
CA MET A 115 3.43 4.85 -10.94
C MET A 115 4.58 4.68 -11.94
N LYS A 116 5.81 4.92 -11.48
CA LYS A 116 7.06 4.62 -12.18
C LYS A 116 7.64 3.32 -11.63
N SER A 117 7.79 2.33 -12.49
CA SER A 117 8.51 1.08 -12.23
C SER A 117 9.89 1.17 -12.86
N THR A 118 10.94 0.96 -12.08
CA THR A 118 12.34 0.90 -12.56
C THR A 118 12.87 -0.50 -12.37
N LEU A 119 13.39 -1.09 -13.43
CA LEU A 119 13.87 -2.47 -13.46
C LEU A 119 15.31 -2.50 -13.93
N SER A 120 16.21 -3.04 -13.12
CA SER A 120 17.64 -3.14 -13.41
C SER A 120 18.07 -4.59 -13.55
N CYS A 121 18.72 -4.93 -14.66
CA CYS A 121 19.30 -6.26 -14.86
C CYS A 121 20.53 -6.46 -13.99
N ASN A 122 20.63 -7.58 -13.28
CA ASN A 122 21.83 -7.86 -12.50
C ASN A 122 23.05 -8.24 -13.35
N VAL A 123 22.82 -8.73 -14.58
CA VAL A 123 23.87 -9.19 -15.51
C VAL A 123 24.38 -8.04 -16.39
N CYS A 124 23.53 -7.49 -17.27
CA CYS A 124 23.95 -6.46 -18.23
C CYS A 124 23.81 -5.03 -17.72
N LYS A 125 23.29 -4.82 -16.51
CA LYS A 125 23.03 -3.51 -15.90
C LYS A 125 22.09 -2.59 -16.69
N ASN A 126 21.38 -3.12 -17.69
CA ASN A 126 20.37 -2.37 -18.41
C ASN A 126 19.23 -1.98 -17.47
N VAL A 127 18.88 -0.69 -17.48
CA VAL A 127 17.77 -0.13 -16.72
C VAL A 127 16.61 0.13 -17.67
N SER A 128 15.45 -0.44 -17.35
CA SER A 128 14.18 -0.18 -18.02
C SER A 128 13.26 0.58 -17.08
N ILE A 129 12.57 1.59 -17.60
CA ILE A 129 11.64 2.43 -16.84
C ILE A 129 10.29 2.40 -17.53
N LYS A 130 9.24 2.11 -16.76
CA LYS A 130 7.86 2.12 -17.23
C LYS A 130 6.99 3.01 -16.37
N TYR A 131 6.07 3.73 -17.00
CA TYR A 131 5.10 4.59 -16.33
C TYR A 131 3.69 4.04 -16.54
N ASP A 132 3.12 3.45 -15.50
CA ASP A 132 1.83 2.76 -15.57
C ASP A 132 0.76 3.52 -14.78
N PRO A 133 -0.47 3.66 -15.32
CA PRO A 133 -1.59 4.16 -14.55
C PRO A 133 -2.00 3.16 -13.46
N PHE A 134 -2.57 3.64 -12.36
CA PHE A 134 -3.20 2.79 -11.34
C PHE A 134 -4.51 3.42 -10.87
N CYS A 135 -5.51 2.60 -10.52
CA CYS A 135 -6.81 3.06 -9.98
C CYS A 135 -6.97 2.80 -8.46
N PHE A 136 -6.13 1.94 -7.89
CA PHE A 136 -6.00 1.69 -6.45
C PHE A 136 -4.62 1.12 -6.15
N LEU A 137 -4.22 1.17 -4.87
CA LEU A 137 -2.99 0.54 -4.38
C LEU A 137 -3.32 -0.68 -3.53
N SER A 138 -2.90 -1.86 -3.97
CA SER A 138 -3.00 -3.09 -3.16
C SER A 138 -1.74 -3.25 -2.33
N VAL A 139 -1.78 -2.77 -1.08
CA VAL A 139 -0.64 -2.78 -0.16
C VAL A 139 -0.52 -4.12 0.57
N PRO A 140 0.68 -4.73 0.61
CA PRO A 140 0.93 -5.90 1.44
C PRO A 140 0.90 -5.50 2.92
N ILE A 141 0.45 -6.44 3.76
CA ILE A 141 0.58 -6.32 5.21
C ILE A 141 1.95 -6.91 5.58
N PRO A 142 2.84 -6.12 6.21
CA PRO A 142 4.15 -6.59 6.67
C PRO A 142 4.04 -7.87 7.52
N SER A 143 5.01 -8.77 7.38
CA SER A 143 5.21 -9.83 8.37
C SER A 143 5.94 -9.29 9.60
N ASN A 144 5.88 -10.02 10.72
CA ASN A 144 6.61 -9.67 11.94
C ASN A 144 8.12 -9.42 11.70
N GLU A 145 8.74 -10.15 10.76
CA GLU A 145 10.15 -9.95 10.39
C GLU A 145 10.38 -8.60 9.69
N GLN A 146 9.48 -8.22 8.78
CA GLN A 146 9.55 -6.95 8.07
C GLN A 146 9.30 -5.77 9.03
N GLU A 147 8.40 -5.92 10.00
CA GLU A 147 8.14 -4.93 11.05
C GLU A 147 9.39 -4.65 11.91
N ALA A 148 10.14 -5.70 12.27
CA ALA A 148 11.38 -5.56 13.03
C ALA A 148 12.47 -4.80 12.25
N MET A 149 12.57 -5.04 10.94
CA MET A 149 13.50 -4.29 10.06
C MET A 149 13.16 -2.80 10.01
N PHE A 150 11.88 -2.44 10.03
CA PHE A 150 11.43 -1.05 9.96
C PHE A 150 11.52 -0.29 11.27
N SER A 151 11.40 -0.99 12.39
CA SER A 151 11.52 -0.40 13.73
C SER A 151 12.96 0.05 14.02
N SER A 152 13.96 -0.74 13.61
CA SER A 152 15.39 -0.40 13.78
C SER A 152 15.88 0.78 12.92
N GLN A 153 15.25 1.03 11.77
CA GLN A 153 15.56 2.20 10.93
C GLN A 153 14.96 3.51 11.46
N ASN A 154 13.87 3.44 12.21
CA ASN A 154 13.26 4.63 12.80
C ASN A 154 14.08 5.15 14.01
N GLU A 155 14.75 4.28 14.76
CA GLU A 155 15.61 4.65 15.91
C GLU A 155 16.90 5.36 15.48
N SER A 156 17.50 4.95 14.36
CA SER A 156 18.71 5.57 13.80
C SER A 156 18.47 6.96 13.17
N THR A 157 17.21 7.32 12.93
CA THR A 157 16.83 8.67 12.46
C THR A 157 16.56 9.64 13.62
N GLN A 158 16.36 9.15 14.85
CA GLN A 158 16.18 9.99 16.05
C GLN A 158 17.49 10.44 16.70
N LEU A 159 18.63 9.80 16.39
CA LEU A 159 19.94 10.18 16.91
C LEU A 159 20.71 11.19 16.04
N ASN A 160 20.20 11.56 14.86
CA ASN A 160 20.90 12.44 13.91
C ASN A 160 20.21 13.81 13.69
N ASN A 161 19.27 14.20 14.56
CA ASN A 161 18.54 15.47 14.47
C ASN A 161 18.84 16.42 15.64
N GLU A 162 20.05 16.38 16.19
CA GLU A 162 20.65 17.52 16.88
C GLU A 162 21.97 17.82 16.17
N GLU A 163 22.13 19.05 15.69
CA GLU A 163 23.25 19.59 14.89
C GLU A 163 23.11 19.53 13.35
N ASN A 164 22.35 20.47 12.79
CA ASN A 164 22.85 21.49 11.85
C ASN A 164 21.70 22.35 11.32
N GLY A 165 21.71 23.64 11.66
CA GLY A 165 20.76 24.62 11.17
C GLY A 165 21.09 25.12 9.77
N PHE A 166 20.14 25.00 8.84
CA PHE A 166 19.86 26.03 7.83
C PHE A 166 18.48 25.78 7.20
N GLY A 167 17.64 26.83 7.18
CA GLY A 167 16.19 26.71 7.02
C GLY A 167 15.65 26.29 5.65
N LYS A 168 14.39 25.82 5.66
CA LYS A 168 13.30 26.30 4.78
C LYS A 168 11.94 25.76 5.23
N GLU A 169 10.96 26.64 5.12
CA GLU A 169 9.55 26.53 5.52
C GLU A 169 8.82 25.31 4.94
N SER A 170 7.95 24.65 5.73
CA SER A 170 6.55 24.42 5.36
C SER A 170 5.72 23.76 6.48
N LEU A 171 4.62 24.45 6.80
CA LEU A 171 3.34 24.03 7.38
C LEU A 171 3.31 22.89 8.42
N SER A 172 3.21 23.29 9.69
CA SER A 172 2.65 22.51 10.80
C SER A 172 1.15 22.76 10.96
N LEU A 173 0.38 21.72 11.30
CA LEU A 173 -0.85 21.85 12.11
C LEU A 173 -0.71 20.95 13.36
N PRO A 174 -1.25 21.38 14.52
CA PRO A 174 -0.73 21.01 15.84
C PRO A 174 -1.59 19.96 16.54
N ILE A 175 -0.99 19.08 17.36
CA ILE A 175 -1.71 18.40 18.44
C ILE A 175 -0.83 18.29 19.69
N ILE A 176 -1.08 19.24 20.60
CA ILE A 176 -1.24 19.18 22.07
C ILE A 176 -0.45 18.11 22.84
N ASP A 177 0.40 18.64 23.73
CA ASP A 177 1.04 17.99 24.87
C ASP A 177 0.04 17.32 25.84
N ALA A 178 0.40 16.13 26.29
CA ALA A 178 -0.01 15.63 27.60
C ALA A 178 1.25 15.37 28.41
N GLN A 179 1.62 16.39 29.19
CA GLN A 179 2.68 16.32 30.19
C GLN A 179 2.11 15.79 31.51
N SER A 180 3.04 15.31 32.34
CA SER A 180 2.94 15.01 33.78
C SER A 180 2.87 13.49 34.07
N CYS A 181 3.72 12.90 34.90
CA CYS A 181 4.33 13.45 36.11
C CYS A 181 5.76 12.93 36.37
N SER A 182 6.54 13.85 36.95
CA SER A 182 7.50 13.67 38.06
C SER A 182 8.80 12.88 37.84
N ASN A 183 9.81 13.68 37.54
CA ASN A 183 11.17 13.60 38.08
C ASN A 183 11.20 13.50 39.62
N ALA A 184 12.23 12.83 40.13
CA ALA A 184 13.03 13.11 41.34
C ALA A 184 13.67 11.78 41.79
N VAL A 185 14.91 11.62 42.22
CA VAL A 185 16.02 12.48 42.69
C VAL A 185 17.17 11.47 42.86
N SER A 186 18.24 11.53 42.07
CA SER A 186 19.58 12.10 42.34
C SER A 186 20.38 11.55 43.54
N SER A 187 21.69 11.30 43.26
CA SER A 187 22.87 11.31 44.16
C SER A 187 23.06 10.07 45.08
N MET A 188 24.25 9.64 45.52
CA MET A 188 25.64 10.10 45.41
C MET A 188 26.59 8.96 45.87
N GLN A 189 27.88 9.10 45.53
CA GLN A 189 29.02 8.24 45.85
C GLN A 189 29.30 8.09 47.37
N SER A 190 29.93 6.99 47.80
CA SER A 190 31.31 7.01 48.38
C SER A 190 31.71 5.72 49.12
N SER A 191 33.02 5.50 49.10
CA SER A 191 33.88 4.46 49.63
C SER A 191 33.70 4.05 51.10
N SER A 192 33.92 2.78 51.46
CA SER A 192 35.11 2.29 52.22
C SER A 192 34.91 0.93 52.93
N SER A 193 35.90 0.05 52.71
CA SER A 193 36.39 -1.15 53.41
C SER A 193 35.61 -1.89 54.52
N ASN A 194 35.39 -3.18 54.23
CA ASN A 194 35.63 -4.41 55.03
C ASN A 194 34.88 -4.61 56.36
N LEU A 195 34.07 -5.69 56.42
CA LEU A 195 34.26 -6.85 57.32
C LEU A 195 33.15 -7.93 57.09
N ILE A 196 33.62 -9.14 56.76
CA ILE A 196 33.01 -10.47 57.00
C ILE A 196 31.70 -10.83 56.29
N ASP A 197 31.89 -11.42 55.11
CA ASP A 197 31.47 -12.75 54.64
C ASP A 197 30.29 -13.51 55.32
N TYR A 198 29.50 -14.19 54.47
CA TYR A 198 28.28 -14.99 54.72
C TYR A 198 26.92 -14.26 54.76
N SER A 199 26.52 -13.64 53.64
CA SER A 199 25.09 -13.43 53.33
C SER A 199 24.74 -13.28 51.83
N TYR A 200 25.73 -13.31 50.93
CA TYR A 200 25.48 -13.13 49.49
C TYR A 200 24.93 -14.37 48.79
N GLY A 201 25.00 -15.56 49.39
CA GLY A 201 24.45 -16.78 48.79
C GLY A 201 22.93 -16.77 48.76
N PHE A 202 22.28 -16.46 49.89
CA PHE A 202 20.82 -16.48 49.97
C PHE A 202 20.20 -15.27 49.27
N LEU A 203 20.78 -14.07 49.40
CA LEU A 203 20.23 -12.88 48.75
C LEU A 203 20.47 -12.86 47.23
N SER A 204 21.63 -13.35 46.75
CA SER A 204 21.87 -13.51 45.31
C SER A 204 21.02 -14.63 44.71
N TRP A 205 20.81 -15.73 45.44
CA TRP A 205 19.93 -16.81 45.00
C TRP A 205 18.46 -16.42 45.09
N PHE A 206 18.04 -15.64 46.09
CA PHE A 206 16.69 -15.09 46.22
C PHE A 206 16.40 -14.02 45.17
N LEU A 207 17.36 -13.15 44.84
CA LEU A 207 17.25 -12.20 43.73
C LEU A 207 17.28 -12.91 42.36
N PHE A 208 18.05 -13.99 42.21
CA PHE A 208 18.02 -14.86 41.03
C PHE A 208 16.69 -15.63 40.90
N LEU A 209 16.12 -16.10 42.02
CA LEU A 209 14.82 -16.76 42.07
C LEU A 209 13.67 -15.76 41.80
N LEU A 210 13.76 -14.53 42.32
CA LEU A 210 12.84 -13.43 41.99
C LEU A 210 12.98 -12.96 40.53
N SER A 211 14.14 -13.12 39.90
CA SER A 211 14.28 -12.92 38.45
C SER A 211 13.55 -14.00 37.63
N TYR A 212 13.38 -15.20 38.21
CA TYR A 212 12.71 -16.35 37.57
C TYR A 212 11.21 -16.43 37.89
N ILE A 213 10.77 -15.86 39.03
CA ILE A 213 9.36 -15.69 39.41
C ILE A 213 8.97 -14.22 39.24
N ASN A 214 9.38 -13.59 38.14
CA ASN A 214 8.80 -12.31 37.74
C ASN A 214 7.70 -12.59 36.70
N PRO A 215 6.49 -13.05 37.13
CA PRO A 215 5.37 -13.24 36.22
C PRO A 215 5.02 -11.93 35.52
N PHE A 216 5.53 -10.79 35.99
CA PHE A 216 5.41 -9.50 35.35
C PHE A 216 6.03 -9.47 33.95
N ASN A 217 7.17 -10.10 33.68
CA ASN A 217 7.75 -10.06 32.32
C ASN A 217 7.01 -10.96 31.32
N ALA A 218 6.63 -12.17 31.74
CA ALA A 218 5.82 -13.08 30.92
C ALA A 218 4.39 -12.56 30.73
N ALA A 219 3.78 -12.00 31.78
CA ALA A 219 2.47 -11.34 31.68
C ALA A 219 2.55 -10.03 30.89
N LEU A 220 3.62 -9.23 31.00
CA LEU A 220 3.83 -8.05 30.16
C LEU A 220 4.06 -8.44 28.70
N GLN A 221 4.70 -9.58 28.43
CA GLN A 221 4.86 -10.11 27.08
C GLN A 221 3.53 -10.66 26.51
N MET A 222 2.73 -11.36 27.34
CA MET A 222 1.37 -11.75 26.96
C MET A 222 0.45 -10.54 26.77
N VAL A 223 0.55 -9.53 27.63
CA VAL A 223 -0.21 -8.27 27.52
C VAL A 223 0.26 -7.46 26.32
N LYS A 224 1.56 -7.43 25.99
CA LYS A 224 2.07 -6.86 24.72
C LYS A 224 1.55 -7.59 23.48
N ASN A 225 1.38 -8.92 23.54
CA ASN A 225 0.79 -9.70 22.45
C ASN A 225 -0.75 -9.56 22.37
N LEU A 226 -1.40 -9.26 23.51
CA LEU A 226 -2.85 -8.99 23.60
C LEU A 226 -3.22 -7.54 23.24
N ILE A 227 -2.31 -6.60 23.43
CA ILE A 227 -2.39 -5.25 22.88
C ILE A 227 -2.04 -5.38 21.40
N SER A 228 -3.07 -5.48 20.56
CA SER A 228 -2.96 -5.48 19.10
C SER A 228 -1.79 -4.59 18.64
N THR A 229 -0.74 -5.19 18.10
CA THR A 229 0.33 -4.45 17.44
C THR A 229 -0.30 -3.81 16.20
N SER A 230 -0.70 -2.55 16.35
CA SER A 230 -1.28 -1.80 15.25
C SER A 230 -0.16 -1.53 14.25
N ILE A 231 -0.26 -2.12 13.07
CA ILE A 231 0.66 -1.85 11.96
C ILE A 231 0.22 -0.53 11.32
N PRO A 232 1.05 0.52 11.32
CA PRO A 232 0.70 1.77 10.67
C PRO A 232 0.68 1.59 9.16
N LEU A 233 -0.25 2.25 8.47
CA LEU A 233 -0.37 2.20 7.00
C LEU A 233 0.94 2.59 6.29
N LYS A 234 1.73 3.48 6.91
CA LYS A 234 3.06 3.88 6.42
C LYS A 234 3.98 2.69 6.21
N ASP A 235 3.93 1.68 7.07
CA ASP A 235 4.78 0.50 6.96
C ASP A 235 4.32 -0.42 5.84
N CYS A 236 3.00 -0.59 5.65
CA CYS A 236 2.45 -1.29 4.49
C CYS A 236 2.87 -0.63 3.16
N LEU A 237 2.84 0.72 3.11
CA LEU A 237 3.30 1.48 1.95
C LEU A 237 4.82 1.36 1.75
N ARG A 238 5.60 1.32 2.83
CA ARG A 238 7.04 1.11 2.78
C ARG A 238 7.38 -0.25 2.18
N VAL A 239 6.64 -1.31 2.51
CA VAL A 239 6.78 -2.62 1.86
C VAL A 239 6.36 -2.57 0.40
N LEU A 240 5.26 -1.88 0.06
CA LEU A 240 4.83 -1.76 -1.34
C LEU A 240 5.91 -1.11 -2.24
N PHE A 241 6.61 -0.11 -1.72
CA PHE A 241 7.64 0.64 -2.44
C PHE A 241 9.07 0.22 -2.10
N SER A 242 9.27 -0.86 -1.34
CA SER A 242 10.61 -1.38 -1.10
C SER A 242 11.19 -1.98 -2.38
N ILE A 243 12.50 -2.16 -2.37
CA ILE A 243 13.20 -2.86 -3.43
C ILE A 243 12.70 -4.31 -3.50
N ASP A 244 12.35 -4.76 -4.70
CA ASP A 244 11.89 -6.11 -5.00
C ASP A 244 12.99 -6.84 -5.80
N HIS A 245 13.48 -7.94 -5.24
CA HIS A 245 14.56 -8.74 -5.83
C HIS A 245 13.96 -9.89 -6.63
N LEU A 246 13.92 -9.71 -7.95
CA LEU A 246 13.39 -10.69 -8.89
C LEU A 246 14.42 -11.81 -9.10
N LYS A 247 14.14 -13.01 -8.59
CA LYS A 247 15.00 -14.19 -8.65
C LYS A 247 14.17 -15.46 -8.80
N GLY A 248 14.78 -16.55 -9.26
CA GLY A 248 14.11 -17.86 -9.37
C GLY A 248 12.88 -17.78 -10.27
N ASP A 249 11.72 -18.16 -9.75
CA ASP A 249 10.45 -18.15 -10.49
C ASP A 249 9.96 -16.73 -10.85
N ASP A 250 10.46 -15.69 -10.16
CA ASP A 250 10.11 -14.28 -10.39
C ASP A 250 11.08 -13.56 -11.36
N MET A 251 12.00 -14.27 -12.01
CA MET A 251 12.91 -13.68 -13.00
C MET A 251 12.16 -12.98 -14.14
N TYR A 252 12.75 -11.91 -14.67
CA TYR A 252 12.14 -11.13 -15.75
C TYR A 252 12.89 -11.29 -17.08
N SER A 253 12.20 -11.09 -18.19
CA SER A 253 12.82 -11.11 -19.53
C SER A 253 13.57 -9.80 -19.79
N CYS A 254 14.90 -9.87 -19.92
CA CYS A 254 15.73 -8.70 -20.18
C CYS A 254 15.85 -8.41 -21.68
N ASP A 255 15.47 -7.21 -22.11
CA ASP A 255 15.50 -6.81 -23.54
C ASP A 255 16.89 -6.81 -24.17
N LYS A 256 17.94 -6.61 -23.38
CA LYS A 256 19.33 -6.64 -23.84
C LYS A 256 19.91 -8.05 -23.85
N CYS A 257 19.62 -8.85 -22.82
CA CYS A 257 20.11 -10.23 -22.75
C CYS A 257 19.29 -11.23 -23.58
N LYS A 258 18.05 -10.87 -23.94
CA LYS A 258 17.08 -11.72 -24.64
C LYS A 258 16.81 -13.06 -23.94
N LYS A 259 16.88 -13.07 -22.61
CA LYS A 259 16.59 -14.23 -21.75
C LYS A 259 16.10 -13.78 -20.38
N LEU A 260 15.54 -14.72 -19.61
CA LEU A 260 15.20 -14.51 -18.21
C LEU A 260 16.46 -14.22 -17.39
N GLN A 261 16.36 -13.22 -16.53
CA GLN A 261 17.46 -12.75 -15.70
C GLN A 261 16.95 -12.34 -14.33
N ASP A 262 17.83 -12.49 -13.35
CA ASP A 262 17.68 -11.82 -12.06
C ASP A 262 17.71 -10.30 -12.23
N GLY A 263 16.93 -9.62 -11.41
CA GLY A 263 16.81 -8.18 -11.46
C GLY A 263 16.46 -7.54 -10.13
N ILE A 264 16.52 -6.22 -10.15
CA ILE A 264 16.06 -5.37 -9.05
C ILE A 264 14.95 -4.50 -9.60
N LYS A 265 13.76 -4.57 -9.00
CA LYS A 265 12.61 -3.74 -9.32
C LYS A 265 12.34 -2.79 -8.17
N HIS A 266 12.07 -1.53 -8.47
CA HIS A 266 11.59 -0.55 -7.51
C HIS A 266 10.51 0.30 -8.15
N SER A 267 9.45 0.57 -7.37
CA SER A 267 8.29 1.33 -7.82
C SER A 267 8.15 2.62 -7.02
N SER A 268 7.62 3.67 -7.63
CA SER A 268 7.35 4.96 -6.96
C SER A 268 6.15 5.65 -7.59
N ILE A 269 5.41 6.44 -6.83
CA ILE A 269 4.28 7.22 -7.36
C ILE A 269 4.82 8.48 -8.05
N THR A 270 4.45 8.69 -9.31
CA THR A 270 4.74 9.94 -10.03
C THR A 270 3.58 10.92 -10.02
N ARG A 271 2.35 10.40 -9.86
CA ARG A 271 1.12 11.19 -9.81
C ARG A 271 0.13 10.51 -8.87
N LEU A 272 -0.39 11.25 -7.91
CA LEU A 272 -1.50 10.79 -7.06
C LEU A 272 -2.85 11.10 -7.73
N PRO A 273 -3.87 10.24 -7.55
CA PRO A 273 -5.24 10.55 -7.91
C PRO A 273 -5.86 11.55 -6.92
N ASN A 274 -6.99 12.14 -7.29
CA ASN A 274 -7.78 12.99 -6.39
C ASN A 274 -8.45 12.16 -5.28
N VAL A 275 -8.81 10.91 -5.57
CA VAL A 275 -9.36 9.94 -4.64
C VAL A 275 -8.49 8.69 -4.68
N LEU A 276 -7.69 8.48 -3.63
CA LEU A 276 -6.83 7.31 -3.51
C LEU A 276 -7.56 6.17 -2.80
N ILE A 277 -7.70 5.04 -3.49
CA ILE A 277 -8.20 3.79 -2.91
C ILE A 277 -7.01 2.94 -2.48
N ILE A 278 -6.99 2.53 -1.22
CA ILE A 278 -5.98 1.62 -0.67
C ILE A 278 -6.66 0.32 -0.26
N HIS A 279 -6.27 -0.77 -0.90
CA HIS A 279 -6.67 -2.12 -0.58
C HIS A 279 -5.59 -2.80 0.26
N LEU A 280 -5.94 -3.26 1.46
CA LEU A 280 -5.05 -4.04 2.32
C LEU A 280 -5.10 -5.51 1.91
N LYS A 281 -4.00 -6.09 1.43
CA LYS A 281 -3.89 -7.50 1.07
C LYS A 281 -3.91 -8.41 2.32
N ARG A 282 -5.11 -8.68 2.84
CA ARG A 282 -5.34 -9.52 4.02
C ARG A 282 -5.38 -11.01 3.70
N PHE A 283 -5.99 -11.38 2.58
CA PHE A 283 -6.13 -12.77 2.19
C PHE A 283 -4.88 -13.25 1.45
N ARG A 284 -4.34 -14.39 1.88
CA ARG A 284 -3.30 -15.15 1.19
C ARG A 284 -3.95 -16.45 0.73
N HIS A 285 -3.75 -16.81 -0.54
CA HIS A 285 -4.13 -18.14 -1.00
C HIS A 285 -2.98 -19.07 -0.59
N GLU A 286 -3.16 -19.81 0.50
CA GLU A 286 -2.23 -20.88 0.85
C GLU A 286 -2.39 -21.98 -0.20
N GLY A 287 -1.44 -22.02 -1.15
CA GLY A 287 -1.39 -23.05 -2.18
C GLY A 287 -0.96 -24.37 -1.55
N ASN A 288 -1.91 -25.15 -1.03
CA ASN A 288 -1.71 -26.57 -0.82
C ASN A 288 -2.12 -27.29 -2.13
N TYR A 289 -1.15 -27.50 -3.01
CA TYR A 289 -1.22 -28.49 -4.08
C TYR A 289 -0.03 -29.43 -3.94
#